data_AF-A0A2D6IN31-F1
#
_entry.id   AF-A0A2D6IN31-F1
#
_cell.length_a   1.000
_cell.length_b   1.000
_cell.length_c   1.000
_cell.angle_alpha   90.00
_cell.angle_beta   90.00
_cell.angle_gamma   90.00
#
_symmetry.space_group_name_H-M   'P 1'
#
loop_
_entity.id
_entity.type
_entity.pdbx_description
1 polymer ?
#
loop_
_entity_poly.entity_id
_entity_poly.type
_entity_poly.pdbx_seq_one_letter_code
_entity_poly.pdbx_strand_id
1 'polypeptide(L)'
;MAYRYDDLAPGEVYHLCTRGVNKNTIFKDNTDRQRYLALLIHALPQGPIQSYSIARRLKHAISLTKEGAGLIDLVAYCLMDNHVHLLVRENSNTRCLNGL
;
A
#
# COMPACT_ATOMS: atom_id res chain seq x y z
N MET A 1 19.87 -10.10 -6.48
CA MET A 1 19.05 -9.15 -5.72
C MET A 1 19.33 -7.76 -6.25
N ALA A 2 18.30 -6.99 -6.61
CA ALA A 2 18.49 -5.59 -6.94
C ALA A 2 18.63 -4.81 -5.63
N TYR A 3 19.83 -4.27 -5.37
CA TYR A 3 20.03 -3.34 -4.28
C TYR A 3 19.62 -1.95 -4.75
N ARG A 4 18.80 -1.27 -3.96
CA ARG A 4 18.61 0.17 -4.11
C ARG A 4 19.72 0.85 -3.32
N TYR A 5 20.48 1.72 -3.98
CA TYR A 5 21.62 2.41 -3.37
C TYR A 5 21.22 3.66 -2.58
N ASP A 6 20.04 4.21 -2.89
CA ASP A 6 19.52 5.40 -2.23
C ASP A 6 18.56 5.02 -1.11
N ASP A 7 18.73 5.68 0.04
CA ASP A 7 17.83 5.60 1.18
C ASP A 7 16.44 6.14 0.81
N LEU A 8 15.42 5.68 1.54
CA LEU A 8 14.11 6.29 1.46
C LEU A 8 14.15 7.64 2.18
N ALA A 9 13.79 8.72 1.48
CA ALA A 9 13.69 10.05 2.03
C ALA A 9 12.23 10.54 2.09
N PRO A 10 11.86 11.25 3.17
CA PRO A 10 10.57 11.89 3.28
C PRO A 10 10.22 12.85 2.15
N GLY A 11 8.94 12.82 1.73
CA GLY A 11 8.41 13.64 0.65
C GLY A 11 8.71 13.11 -0.74
N GLU A 12 9.61 12.14 -0.89
CA GLU A 12 9.86 11.49 -2.17
C GLU A 12 8.72 10.56 -2.58
N VAL A 13 8.60 10.40 -3.89
CA VAL A 13 7.57 9.60 -4.53
C VAL A 13 8.21 8.36 -5.13
N TYR A 14 7.66 7.20 -4.81
CA TYR A 14 8.15 5.90 -5.23
C TYR A 14 7.11 5.16 -6.05
N HIS A 15 7.59 4.55 -7.14
CA HIS A 15 6.79 3.66 -7.97
C HIS A 15 7.00 2.20 -7.54
N LEU A 16 6.04 1.66 -6.81
CA LEU A 16 6.05 0.25 -6.41
C LEU A 16 5.37 -0.58 -7.50
N CYS A 17 6.13 -1.53 -8.05
CA CYS A 17 5.63 -2.45 -9.08
C CYS A 17 5.67 -3.88 -8.54
N THR A 18 4.52 -4.57 -8.58
CA THR A 18 4.47 -6.02 -8.32
C THR A 18 3.93 -6.73 -9.55
N ARG A 19 4.41 -7.96 -9.79
CA ARG A 19 4.04 -8.77 -10.94
C ARG A 19 3.74 -10.19 -10.52
N GLY A 20 2.76 -10.81 -11.16
CA GLY A 20 2.44 -12.23 -10.94
C GLY A 20 3.62 -13.14 -11.28
N VAL A 21 3.90 -14.10 -10.39
CA VAL A 21 4.91 -15.13 -10.61
C VAL A 21 4.59 -15.89 -11.89
N ASN A 22 5.61 -16.16 -12.70
CA ASN A 22 5.46 -16.82 -14.01
C ASN A 22 4.46 -16.13 -14.96
N LYS A 23 4.30 -14.80 -14.84
CA LYS A 23 3.35 -13.99 -15.62
C LYS A 23 1.86 -14.33 -15.37
N ASN A 24 1.57 -15.09 -14.31
CA ASN A 24 0.20 -15.46 -13.97
C ASN A 24 -0.64 -14.22 -13.63
N THR A 25 -1.95 -14.33 -13.86
CA THR A 25 -2.92 -13.33 -13.45
C THR A 25 -3.01 -13.27 -11.93
N ILE A 26 -2.83 -12.07 -11.38
CA ILE A 26 -3.06 -11.72 -9.97
C ILE A 26 -4.57 -11.56 -9.72
N PHE A 27 -5.27 -10.87 -10.61
CA PHE A 27 -6.72 -10.63 -10.51
C PHE A 27 -7.45 -11.45 -11.57
N LYS A 28 -8.33 -12.35 -11.13
CA LYS A 28 -9.16 -13.15 -12.05
C LYS A 28 -10.43 -12.41 -12.43
N ASP A 29 -10.93 -11.57 -11.52
CA ASP A 29 -12.14 -10.78 -11.70
C ASP A 29 -12.06 -9.44 -10.95
N ASN A 30 -13.14 -8.66 -11.02
CA ASN A 30 -13.22 -7.38 -10.32
C ASN A 30 -13.39 -7.52 -8.80
N THR A 31 -13.84 -8.68 -8.31
CA THR A 31 -13.93 -8.98 -6.87
C THR A 31 -12.53 -9.03 -6.27
N ASP A 32 -11.57 -9.65 -6.97
CA ASP A 32 -10.17 -9.68 -6.54
C ASP A 32 -9.57 -8.27 -6.47
N ARG A 33 -9.87 -7.40 -7.46
CA ARG A 33 -9.41 -6.00 -7.45
C ARG A 33 -10.00 -5.21 -6.29
N GLN A 34 -11.30 -5.36 -6.03
CA GLN A 34 -11.96 -4.71 -4.90
C GLN A 34 -11.37 -5.18 -3.56
N ARG A 35 -11.13 -6.49 -3.43
CA ARG A 35 -10.48 -7.06 -2.25
C ARG A 35 -9.06 -6.53 -2.07
N TYR A 36 -8.30 -6.39 -3.15
CA TYR A 36 -6.95 -5.83 -3.12
C TYR A 36 -6.96 -4.38 -2.64
N LEU A 37 -7.85 -3.55 -3.18
CA LEU A 37 -7.99 -2.15 -2.73
C LEU A 37 -8.39 -2.07 -1.26
N ALA A 38 -9.33 -2.92 -0.81
CA ALA A 38 -9.73 -2.97 0.59
C ALA A 38 -8.57 -3.38 1.52
N LEU A 39 -7.73 -4.33 1.09
CA LEU A 39 -6.52 -4.72 1.80
C LEU A 39 -5.47 -3.61 1.81
N LEU A 40 -5.28 -2.94 0.66
CA LEU A 40 -4.33 -1.84 0.52
C LEU A 40 -4.70 -0.71 1.47
N ILE A 41 -5.95 -0.24 1.46
CA ILE A 41 -6.40 0.84 2.34
C ILE A 41 -6.35 0.42 3.82
N HIS A 42 -6.64 -0.85 4.14
CA HIS A 42 -6.48 -1.38 5.49
C HIS A 42 -5.02 -1.42 5.97
N ALA A 43 -4.08 -1.66 5.04
CA ALA A 43 -2.65 -1.66 5.32
C ALA A 43 -2.04 -0.25 5.34
N LEU A 44 -2.73 0.74 4.77
CA LEU A 44 -2.34 2.14 4.92
C LEU A 44 -2.57 2.57 6.38
N PRO A 45 -1.59 3.21 7.02
CA PRO A 45 -1.54 3.32 8.47
C PRO A 45 -2.64 4.20 9.08
N GLN A 46 -3.28 3.67 10.12
CA GLN A 46 -4.19 4.33 11.09
C GLN A 46 -4.02 3.73 12.50
N GLY A 47 -2.78 3.50 12.94
CA GLY A 47 -2.46 2.83 14.21
C GLY A 47 -2.13 1.34 14.07
N PRO A 48 -2.23 0.53 15.14
CA PRO A 48 -1.83 -0.88 15.10
C PRO A 48 -2.68 -1.67 14.11
N ILE A 49 -2.01 -2.39 13.20
CA ILE A 49 -2.66 -3.19 12.16
C ILE A 49 -3.40 -4.36 12.82
N GLN A 50 -4.73 -4.30 12.83
CA GLN A 50 -5.56 -5.43 13.19
C GLN A 50 -5.69 -6.40 12.00
N SER A 51 -6.11 -7.63 12.25
CA SER A 51 -6.43 -8.58 11.18
C SER A 51 -7.51 -8.00 10.25
N TYR A 52 -7.26 -8.02 8.94
CA TYR A 52 -8.21 -7.56 7.93
C TYR A 52 -9.59 -8.25 8.06
N SER A 53 -9.61 -9.53 8.39
CA SER A 53 -10.85 -10.28 8.62
C SER A 53 -11.66 -9.73 9.81
N ILE A 54 -10.96 -9.26 10.86
CA ILE A 54 -11.58 -8.63 12.02
C ILE A 54 -12.10 -7.24 11.64
N ALA A 55 -11.28 -6.42 10.98
CA ALA A 55 -11.67 -5.07 10.55
C ALA A 55 -12.89 -5.09 9.62
N ARG A 56 -12.92 -6.02 8.66
CA ARG A 56 -14.06 -6.23 7.75
C ARG A 56 -15.33 -6.63 8.50
N ARG A 57 -15.23 -7.49 9.51
CA ARG A 57 -16.37 -7.91 10.34
C ARG A 57 -16.91 -6.78 11.20
N LEU A 58 -16.04 -5.93 11.73
CA LEU A 58 -16.41 -4.80 12.59
C LEU A 58 -16.97 -3.60 11.81
N LYS A 59 -17.11 -3.71 10.48
CA LYS A 59 -17.52 -2.59 9.59
C LYS A 59 -16.71 -1.32 9.85
N HIS A 60 -15.45 -1.45 10.28
CA HIS A 60 -14.57 -0.29 10.37
C HIS A 60 -14.50 0.30 8.96
N ALA A 61 -14.99 1.53 8.82
CA ALA A 61 -14.98 2.22 7.55
C ALA A 61 -13.53 2.23 7.06
N ILE A 62 -13.31 1.57 5.93
CA ILE A 62 -12.07 1.64 5.17
C ILE A 62 -12.03 3.07 4.61
N SER A 63 -11.69 4.02 5.47
CA SER A 63 -11.60 5.43 5.10
C SER A 63 -10.21 5.67 4.55
N LEU A 64 -10.14 6.25 3.36
CA LEU A 64 -8.89 6.84 2.89
C LEU A 64 -8.45 7.85 3.94
N THR A 65 -7.20 7.72 4.34
CA THR A 65 -6.59 8.61 5.32
C THR A 65 -6.50 9.99 4.70
N LYS A 66 -6.70 11.06 5.48
CA LYS A 66 -6.34 12.40 5.01
C LYS A 66 -4.85 12.39 4.65
N GLU A 67 -4.47 13.14 3.62
CA GLU A 67 -3.06 13.30 3.24
C GLU A 67 -2.21 13.66 4.47
N GLY A 68 -1.05 13.03 4.61
CA GLY A 68 -0.14 13.28 5.73
C GLY A 68 -0.55 12.68 7.08
N ALA A 69 -1.68 11.97 7.17
CA ALA A 69 -2.12 11.34 8.43
C ALA A 69 -1.44 9.99 8.75
N GLY A 70 -0.77 9.38 7.76
CA GLY A 70 -0.10 8.09 7.88
C GLY A 70 1.40 8.14 7.55
N LEU A 71 2.09 6.98 7.62
CA LEU A 71 3.50 6.82 7.16
C LEU A 71 3.65 7.14 5.67
N ILE A 72 2.68 6.73 4.86
CA ILE A 72 2.71 6.87 3.41
C ILE A 72 1.37 7.36 2.89
N ASP A 73 1.41 8.19 1.84
CA ASP A 73 0.26 8.59 1.06
C ASP A 73 0.21 7.80 -0.25
N LEU A 74 -0.96 7.25 -0.59
CA LEU A 74 -1.19 6.64 -1.91
C LEU A 74 -1.61 7.73 -2.90
N VAL A 75 -0.71 8.09 -3.82
CA VAL A 75 -0.92 9.17 -4.80
C VAL A 75 -1.72 8.67 -6.01
N ALA A 76 -1.36 7.50 -6.52
CA ALA A 76 -2.02 6.88 -7.66
C ALA A 76 -1.87 5.36 -7.64
N TYR A 77 -2.76 4.65 -8.33
CA TYR A 77 -2.65 3.21 -8.52
C TYR A 77 -3.16 2.78 -9.90
N CYS A 78 -2.63 1.66 -10.40
CA CYS A 78 -3.11 0.98 -11.59
C CYS A 78 -3.09 -0.54 -11.34
N LEU A 79 -4.23 -1.19 -11.54
CA LEU A 79 -4.42 -2.63 -11.33
C LEU A 79 -4.64 -3.33 -12.67
N MET A 80 -3.58 -3.90 -13.23
CA MET A 80 -3.66 -4.77 -14.41
C MET A 80 -3.83 -6.22 -13.96
N ASP A 81 -4.27 -7.11 -14.85
CA ASP A 81 -4.54 -8.52 -14.50
C ASP A 81 -3.35 -9.23 -13.88
N ASN A 82 -2.12 -8.87 -14.28
CA ASN A 82 -0.88 -9.51 -13.86
C ASN A 82 0.17 -8.54 -13.28
N HIS A 83 -0.13 -7.24 -13.20
CA HIS A 83 0.76 -6.22 -12.63
C HIS A 83 -0.02 -5.27 -11.74
N VAL A 84 0.61 -4.82 -10.66
CA VAL A 84 0.13 -3.73 -9.84
C VAL A 84 1.18 -2.64 -9.81
N HIS A 85 0.76 -1.42 -10.11
CA HIS A 85 1.57 -0.22 -10.01
C HIS A 85 0.95 0.68 -8.94
N LEU A 86 1.74 0.99 -7.91
CA LEU A 86 1.37 1.96 -6.88
C LEU A 86 2.35 3.12 -6.92
N LEU A 87 1.83 4.34 -6.84
CA LEU A 87 2.62 5.53 -6.64
C LEU A 87 2.40 5.97 -5.20
N VAL A 88 3.44 5.84 -4.37
CA VAL A 88 3.37 6.15 -2.94
C VAL A 88 4.32 7.27 -2.61
N ARG A 89 3.93 8.14 -1.69
CA ARG A 89 4.79 9.20 -1.15
C ARG A 89 5.06 8.92 0.31
N GLU A 90 6.31 9.02 0.72
CA GLU A 90 6.67 8.93 2.14
C GLU A 90 6.30 10.23 2.85
N ASN A 91 5.59 10.13 3.97
CA ASN A 91 5.23 11.30 4.76
C ASN A 91 6.31 11.60 5.80
N SER A 92 6.86 12.81 5.75
CA SER A 92 7.89 13.32 6.68
C SER A 92 7.52 13.32 8.15
N ASN A 93 6.23 13.20 8.46
CA ASN A 93 5.75 13.34 9.82
C ASN A 93 5.88 12.06 10.65
N THR A 94 6.32 10.95 10.04
CA THR A 94 6.53 9.71 10.78
C THR A 94 7.94 9.22 10.56
N ARG A 95 8.84 9.69 11.43
CA ARG A 95 10.16 9.06 11.62
C ARG A 95 9.93 7.56 11.77
N CYS A 96 10.34 6.80 10.77
CA CYS A 96 10.83 5.46 11.01
C CYS A 96 11.86 5.61 12.14
N LEU A 97 11.59 4.95 13.27
CA LEU A 97 12.46 5.00 14.44
C LEU A 97 13.90 4.82 13.97
N ASN A 98 14.72 5.84 14.23
CA ASN A 98 16.14 5.86 13.90
C ASN A 98 16.80 4.54 14.29
N GLY A 99 17.78 4.15 13.49
CA GLY A 99 18.61 2.95 13.56
C GLY A 99 18.79 2.28 14.91
N LEU A 100 18.71 0.94 14.86
CA LEU A 100 19.59 0.07 15.62
C LEU A 100 20.76 -0.33 14.72
#